data_AF-T1BFH5-F1
#
_entry.id   AF-T1BFH5-F1
#
_cell.length_a   1.000
_cell.length_b   1.000
_cell.length_c   1.000
_cell.angle_alpha   90.00
_cell.angle_beta   90.00
_cell.angle_gamma   90.00
#
_symmetry.space_group_name_H-M   'P 1'
#
loop_
_entity.id
_entity.type
_entity.pdbx_description
1 polymer ?
#
loop_
_entity_poly.entity_id
_entity_poly.type
_entity_poly.pdbx_seq_one_letter_code
_entity_poly.pdbx_strand_id
1 'polypeptide(L)'
;MGWAAEEGAVSVDRIFRELGPEGQSTIRILTTAATCPTLVVDGQPRLMDLRVGPRLEPRDDHPGSIFPERVCEVTHLPAAASVQWQGRILPALNHSPRKIVVLGDTGCRIKWPGFYQSCNDPLQWPLAQVAHSAAAEHPDLVLHVGDYAYRESPCLASGCAGTPHGYGEDVWQADFFEPMAPLLEAAPWVVVRGNHESCARAGQGWFRYLDPFPYDPLHSCS
;
A
#
# COMPACT_ATOMS: atom_id res chain seq x y z
N MET A 1 24.76 -4.35 -23.39
CA MET A 1 23.41 -4.54 -23.97
C MET A 1 22.47 -3.76 -23.09
N GLY A 2 21.99 -2.62 -23.60
CA GLY A 2 21.19 -1.66 -22.83
C GLY A 2 19.82 -2.23 -22.53
N TRP A 3 19.40 -2.08 -21.27
CA TRP A 3 18.03 -2.32 -20.87
C TRP A 3 17.22 -1.12 -21.36
N ALA A 4 16.55 -1.28 -22.49
CA ALA A 4 15.52 -0.36 -22.92
C ALA A 4 14.40 -0.45 -21.88
N ALA A 5 14.15 0.66 -21.18
CA ALA A 5 12.94 0.81 -20.40
C ALA A 5 11.76 0.76 -21.37
N GLU A 6 10.94 -0.28 -21.24
CA GLU A 6 9.60 -0.24 -21.83
C GLU A 6 8.86 0.95 -21.21
N GLU A 7 8.30 1.81 -22.07
CA GLU A 7 7.37 2.85 -21.67
C GLU A 7 6.11 2.17 -21.12
N GLY A 8 6.05 1.97 -19.80
CA GLY A 8 4.98 1.27 -19.11
C GLY A 8 4.57 2.01 -17.84
N ALA A 9 3.35 2.55 -17.86
CA ALA A 9 2.62 3.24 -16.79
C ALA A 9 3.31 4.45 -16.13
N VAL A 10 2.71 5.64 -16.30
CA VAL A 10 2.95 6.75 -15.37
C VAL A 10 2.57 6.24 -13.98
N SER A 11 3.55 5.98 -13.13
CA SER A 11 3.30 5.67 -11.71
C SER A 11 2.57 6.87 -11.13
N VAL A 12 1.27 6.70 -10.88
CA VAL A 12 0.45 7.72 -10.25
C VAL A 12 0.75 7.65 -8.77
N ASP A 13 1.35 8.71 -8.23
CA ASP A 13 1.67 8.79 -6.81
C ASP A 13 0.48 8.33 -5.96
N ARG A 14 0.73 7.43 -5.01
CA ARG A 14 -0.28 6.95 -4.07
C ARG A 14 -0.09 7.67 -2.76
N ILE A 15 -1.01 8.57 -2.42
CA ILE A 15 -1.01 9.29 -1.15
C ILE A 15 -2.21 8.87 -0.31
N PHE A 16 -1.98 8.58 0.96
CA PHE A 16 -3.04 8.20 1.90
C PHE A 16 -2.72 8.67 3.32
N ARG A 17 -3.76 8.74 4.15
CA ARG A 17 -3.65 9.05 5.57
C ARG A 17 -3.78 7.77 6.39
N GLU A 18 -2.79 7.51 7.22
CA GLU A 18 -2.77 6.43 8.20
C GLU A 18 -2.94 6.99 9.61
N LEU A 19 -3.60 6.21 10.47
CA LEU A 19 -3.73 6.44 11.89
C LEU A 19 -2.94 5.37 12.65
N GLY A 20 -1.90 5.80 13.35
CA GLY A 20 -1.07 4.98 14.20
C GLY A 20 -1.52 4.98 15.68
N PRO A 21 -0.70 4.39 16.56
CA PRO A 21 -0.94 4.38 18.01
C PRO A 21 -1.18 5.78 18.59
N GLU A 22 -1.95 5.85 19.67
CA GLU A 22 -2.25 7.10 20.39
C GLU A 22 -2.90 8.20 19.52
N GLY A 23 -3.49 7.82 18.38
CA GLY A 23 -4.17 8.75 17.48
C GLY A 23 -3.21 9.58 16.62
N GLN A 24 -1.93 9.20 16.53
CA GLN A 24 -0.95 9.87 15.67
C GLN A 24 -1.32 9.68 14.19
N SER A 25 -1.39 10.79 13.44
CA SER A 25 -1.65 10.74 12.01
C SER A 25 -0.36 10.81 11.22
N THR A 26 -0.24 9.93 10.23
CA THR A 26 0.84 9.93 9.23
C THR A 26 0.24 10.09 7.84
N ILE A 27 0.83 10.96 7.04
CA ILE A 27 0.54 11.03 5.60
C ILE A 27 1.68 10.36 4.88
N ARG A 28 1.39 9.35 4.08
CA ARG A 28 2.40 8.58 3.34
C ARG A 28 2.16 8.74 1.85
N ILE A 29 3.24 8.89 1.09
CA ILE A 29 3.21 8.92 -0.37
C ILE A 29 4.20 7.90 -0.94
N LEU A 30 3.76 7.14 -1.93
CA LEU A 30 4.60 6.31 -2.79
C LEU A 30 4.82 7.09 -4.10
N THR A 31 6.07 7.30 -4.48
CA THR A 31 6.40 8.14 -5.65
C THR A 31 7.66 7.66 -6.38
N THR A 32 7.69 7.81 -7.70
CA THR A 32 8.90 7.62 -8.51
C THR A 32 9.74 8.88 -8.66
N ALA A 33 9.30 10.01 -8.07
CA ALA A 33 10.07 11.25 -8.05
C ALA A 33 11.47 11.04 -7.45
N ALA A 34 12.44 11.83 -7.90
CA ALA A 34 13.83 11.74 -7.44
C ALA A 34 13.99 12.09 -5.95
N THR A 35 13.09 12.95 -5.43
CA THR A 35 13.09 13.45 -4.05
C THR A 35 11.69 13.39 -3.47
N CYS A 36 11.59 13.36 -2.14
CA CYS A 36 10.31 13.48 -1.45
C CYS A 36 9.63 14.82 -1.78
N PRO A 37 8.32 14.82 -2.07
CA PRO A 37 7.64 16.03 -2.47
C PRO A 37 7.26 16.90 -1.28
N THR A 38 6.73 18.09 -1.58
CA THR A 38 6.16 19.02 -0.60
C THR A 38 4.65 18.92 -0.61
N LEU A 39 4.04 18.70 0.56
CA LEU A 39 2.60 18.81 0.80
C LEU A 39 2.24 20.23 1.26
N VAL A 40 0.94 20.54 1.29
CA VAL A 40 0.45 21.73 1.99
C VAL A 40 -0.31 21.26 3.24
N VAL A 41 0.15 21.68 4.42
CA VAL A 41 -0.45 21.39 5.72
C VAL A 41 -0.92 22.70 6.33
N ASP A 42 -2.22 22.83 6.58
CA ASP A 42 -2.85 24.05 7.10
C ASP A 42 -2.46 25.32 6.32
N GLY A 43 -2.37 25.19 4.99
CA GLY A 43 -2.00 26.28 4.08
C GLY A 43 -0.50 26.57 3.99
N GLN A 44 0.34 25.85 4.75
CA GLN A 44 1.80 26.02 4.73
C GLN A 44 2.49 24.86 4.00
N PRO A 45 3.52 25.13 3.18
CA PRO A 45 4.29 24.07 2.55
C PRO A 45 5.05 23.25 3.61
N ARG A 46 4.98 21.92 3.50
CA ARG A 46 5.69 20.96 4.35
C ARG A 46 6.40 19.93 3.47
N LEU A 47 7.72 19.95 3.48
CA LEU A 47 8.53 18.90 2.85
C LEU A 47 8.29 17.57 3.57
N MET A 48 8.07 16.50 2.82
CA MET A 48 7.97 15.14 3.36
C MET A 48 9.36 14.57 3.64
N ASP A 49 9.46 13.82 4.74
CA ASP A 49 10.68 13.09 5.08
C ASP A 49 10.75 11.78 4.30
N LEU A 50 11.96 11.34 3.94
CA LEU A 50 12.14 10.04 3.32
C LEU A 50 11.97 8.94 4.37
N ARG A 51 10.98 8.07 4.18
CA ARG A 51 10.84 6.84 4.97
C ARG A 51 11.85 5.80 4.49
N VAL A 52 11.80 5.48 3.20
CA VAL A 52 12.71 4.51 2.56
C VAL A 52 12.83 4.77 1.06
N GLY A 53 14.07 4.69 0.55
CA GLY A 53 14.38 4.90 -0.87
C GLY A 53 14.26 3.63 -1.72
N PRO A 54 14.40 3.69 -3.06
CA PRO A 54 14.32 2.52 -3.92
C PRO A 54 15.34 1.45 -3.54
N ARG A 55 14.95 0.19 -3.56
CA ARG A 55 15.81 -0.92 -3.14
C ARG A 55 15.43 -2.23 -3.81
N LEU A 56 16.46 -3.03 -4.12
CA LEU A 56 16.32 -4.46 -4.32
C LEU A 56 16.62 -5.13 -2.98
N GLU A 57 15.63 -5.79 -2.40
CA GLU A 57 15.80 -6.58 -1.19
C GLU A 57 16.11 -8.04 -1.57
N PRO A 58 17.30 -8.56 -1.23
CA PRO A 58 17.66 -9.93 -1.54
C PRO A 58 16.79 -10.91 -0.77
N ARG A 59 16.60 -12.10 -1.35
CA ARG A 59 15.86 -13.20 -0.74
C ARG A 59 16.50 -14.53 -1.10
N ASP A 60 16.45 -15.47 -0.17
CA ASP A 60 16.99 -16.81 -0.36
C ASP A 60 15.95 -17.77 -0.98
N ASP A 61 14.66 -17.48 -0.82
CA ASP A 61 13.55 -18.39 -1.13
C ASP A 61 12.74 -18.01 -2.37
N HIS A 62 12.92 -16.78 -2.87
CA HIS A 62 12.24 -16.21 -4.04
C HIS A 62 13.20 -15.30 -4.80
N PRO A 63 12.89 -14.88 -6.04
CA PRO A 63 13.54 -13.71 -6.60
C PRO A 63 13.53 -12.53 -5.62
N GLY A 64 14.61 -11.75 -5.61
CA GLY A 64 14.70 -10.56 -4.76
C GLY A 64 13.53 -9.61 -5.00
N SER A 65 13.04 -9.00 -3.93
CA SER A 65 11.88 -8.09 -3.99
C SER A 65 12.35 -6.71 -4.45
N ILE A 66 11.81 -6.26 -5.59
CA ILE A 66 12.16 -4.97 -6.19
C ILE A 66 11.14 -3.92 -5.73
N PHE A 67 11.65 -2.83 -5.17
CA PHE A 67 10.89 -1.65 -4.80
C PHE A 67 11.48 -0.42 -5.50
N PRO A 68 11.03 -0.09 -6.72
CA PRO A 68 11.61 1.00 -7.53
C PRO A 68 11.25 2.41 -7.04
N GLU A 69 10.22 2.52 -6.20
CA GLU A 69 9.65 3.76 -5.70
C GLU A 69 10.26 4.21 -4.36
N ARG A 70 10.06 5.48 -4.04
CA ARG A 70 10.31 6.06 -2.72
C ARG A 70 9.03 6.05 -1.93
N VAL A 71 9.17 5.82 -0.62
CA VAL A 71 8.12 6.12 0.34
C VAL A 71 8.56 7.32 1.15
N CYS A 72 7.71 8.35 1.17
CA CYS A 72 7.92 9.55 1.96
C CYS A 72 6.75 9.73 2.92
N GLU A 73 7.00 10.39 4.05
CA GLU A 73 5.98 10.60 5.06
C GLU A 73 6.06 11.97 5.75
N VAL A 74 4.92 12.42 6.26
CA VAL A 74 4.84 13.44 7.31
C VAL A 74 4.19 12.77 8.51
N THR A 75 4.95 12.64 9.59
CA THR A 75 4.50 12.04 10.85
C THR A 75 4.07 13.11 11.84
N HIS A 76 3.47 12.67 12.96
CA HIS A 76 3.07 13.51 14.09
C HIS A 76 2.17 14.69 13.70
N LEU A 77 1.32 14.49 12.69
CA LEU A 77 0.35 15.50 12.31
C LEU A 77 -0.79 15.53 13.34
N PRO A 78 -1.18 16.73 13.82
CA PRO A 78 -2.42 16.87 14.56
C PRO A 78 -3.57 16.30 13.73
N ALA A 79 -4.46 15.54 14.37
CA ALA A 79 -5.57 14.90 13.67
C ALA A 79 -6.49 15.90 12.92
N ALA A 80 -6.60 17.13 13.43
CA ALA A 80 -7.35 18.21 12.82
C ALA A 80 -6.66 18.89 11.62
N ALA A 81 -5.39 18.56 11.34
CA ALA A 81 -4.61 19.24 10.30
C ALA A 81 -5.19 18.93 8.90
N SER A 82 -5.45 20.00 8.13
CA SER A 82 -5.86 19.90 6.73
C SER A 82 -4.62 19.64 5.87
N VAL A 83 -4.64 18.56 5.09
CA VAL A 83 -3.53 18.16 4.23
C VAL A 83 -3.98 18.21 2.77
N GLN A 84 -3.16 18.82 1.91
CA GLN A 84 -3.40 18.90 0.48
C GLN A 84 -2.20 18.38 -0.32
N TRP A 85 -2.51 17.66 -1.40
CA TRP A 85 -1.55 17.18 -2.38
C TRP A 85 -2.09 17.47 -3.79
N GLN A 86 -1.30 18.15 -4.62
CA GLN A 86 -1.68 18.50 -6.00
C GLN A 86 -3.08 19.14 -6.13
N GLY A 87 -3.46 19.98 -5.15
CA GLY A 87 -4.77 20.64 -5.09
C GLY A 87 -5.93 19.79 -4.55
N ARG A 88 -5.71 18.50 -4.26
CA ARG A 88 -6.68 17.63 -3.59
C ARG A 88 -6.50 17.66 -2.08
N ILE A 89 -7.59 17.89 -1.35
CA ILE A 89 -7.63 17.74 0.11
C ILE A 89 -7.73 16.25 0.45
N LEU A 90 -6.87 15.76 1.35
CA LEU A 90 -6.93 14.40 1.85
C LEU A 90 -8.03 14.26 2.92
N PRO A 91 -8.64 13.07 3.08
CA PRO A 91 -9.62 12.82 4.13
C PRO A 91 -9.12 13.25 5.52
N ALA A 92 -9.96 13.99 6.23
CA ALA A 92 -9.69 14.40 7.60
C ALA A 92 -9.93 13.25 8.58
N LEU A 93 -9.28 13.28 9.74
CA LEU A 93 -9.56 12.32 10.80
C LEU A 93 -10.85 12.69 11.53
N ASN A 94 -11.79 11.75 11.59
CA ASN A 94 -12.96 11.86 12.45
C ASN A 94 -12.62 11.28 13.84
N HIS A 95 -12.65 12.11 14.88
CA HIS A 95 -12.38 11.71 16.27
C HIS A 95 -13.48 10.86 16.91
N SER A 96 -14.60 10.66 16.22
CA SER A 96 -15.71 9.80 16.65
C SER A 96 -16.30 9.11 15.42
N PRO A 97 -15.56 8.19 14.79
CA PRO A 97 -15.98 7.54 13.55
C PRO A 97 -17.26 6.74 13.80
N ARG A 98 -18.25 6.88 12.92
CA ARG A 98 -19.55 6.21 13.01
C ARG A 98 -19.76 5.19 11.89
N LYS A 99 -19.17 5.44 10.71
CA LYS A 99 -19.16 4.52 9.58
C LYS A 99 -17.75 4.00 9.37
N ILE A 100 -17.54 2.74 9.74
CA ILE A 100 -16.23 2.08 9.64
C ILE A 100 -16.34 0.94 8.64
N VAL A 101 -15.45 0.94 7.64
CA VAL A 101 -15.26 -0.20 6.76
C VAL A 101 -14.21 -1.11 7.38
N VAL A 102 -14.49 -2.41 7.46
CA VAL A 102 -13.55 -3.41 7.98
C VAL A 102 -13.26 -4.42 6.88
N LEU A 103 -11.97 -4.64 6.61
CA LEU A 103 -11.45 -5.52 5.56
C LEU A 103 -10.32 -6.39 6.13
N GLY A 104 -10.07 -7.54 5.51
CA GLY A 104 -8.99 -8.45 5.86
C GLY A 104 -8.90 -9.54 4.80
N ASP A 105 -7.76 -10.22 4.72
CA ASP A 105 -7.55 -11.36 3.82
C ASP A 105 -7.86 -11.02 2.35
N THR A 106 -7.38 -9.85 1.89
CA THR A 106 -7.86 -9.24 0.65
C THR A 106 -7.09 -9.64 -0.60
N GLY A 107 -5.80 -9.96 -0.49
CA GLY A 107 -4.99 -10.26 -1.67
C GLY A 107 -5.40 -11.52 -2.42
N CYS A 108 -4.87 -11.69 -3.63
CA CYS A 108 -5.26 -12.80 -4.47
C CYS A 108 -4.35 -14.03 -4.30
N ARG A 109 -4.95 -15.20 -4.02
CA ARG A 109 -4.21 -16.42 -3.68
C ARG A 109 -3.56 -17.09 -4.90
N ILE A 110 -2.24 -17.01 -5.00
CA ILE A 110 -1.45 -17.76 -5.99
C ILE A 110 -0.30 -18.49 -5.27
N LYS A 111 -0.41 -19.82 -5.10
CA LYS A 111 0.59 -20.61 -4.40
C LYS A 111 0.85 -21.97 -5.03
N TRP A 112 2.13 -22.28 -5.28
CA TRP A 112 2.58 -23.58 -5.74
C TRP A 112 3.40 -24.33 -4.66
N PRO A 113 3.27 -25.67 -4.55
CA PRO A 113 2.14 -26.45 -5.05
C PRO A 113 0.86 -26.06 -4.29
N GLY A 114 -0.30 -26.09 -4.95
CA GLY A 114 -1.56 -25.79 -4.28
C GLY A 114 -2.58 -25.07 -5.16
N PHE A 115 -3.04 -23.91 -4.68
CA PHE A 115 -4.23 -23.23 -5.16
C PHE A 115 -3.88 -21.99 -6.00
N TYR A 116 -4.58 -21.85 -7.12
CA TYR A 116 -4.55 -20.71 -8.02
C TYR A 116 -5.93 -20.08 -8.07
N GLN A 117 -6.12 -18.94 -7.43
CA GLN A 117 -7.31 -18.11 -7.59
C GLN A 117 -7.28 -17.42 -8.97
N SER A 118 -8.45 -17.24 -9.57
CA SER A 118 -8.56 -16.52 -10.85
C SER A 118 -8.49 -15.01 -10.62
N CYS A 119 -7.29 -14.50 -10.35
CA CYS A 119 -7.07 -13.09 -10.02
C CYS A 119 -7.39 -12.10 -11.14
N ASN A 120 -7.50 -12.56 -12.39
CA ASN A 120 -7.93 -11.74 -13.52
C ASN A 120 -9.45 -11.73 -13.71
N ASP A 121 -10.19 -12.51 -12.90
CA ASP A 121 -11.64 -12.58 -12.96
C ASP A 121 -12.26 -11.79 -11.78
N PRO A 122 -12.91 -10.65 -12.04
CA PRO A 122 -13.52 -9.84 -11.00
C PRO A 122 -14.67 -10.54 -10.25
N LEU A 123 -15.22 -11.64 -10.78
CA LEU A 123 -16.20 -12.44 -10.04
C LEU A 123 -15.55 -13.40 -9.05
N GLN A 124 -14.28 -13.77 -9.27
CA GLN A 124 -13.53 -14.67 -8.39
C GLN A 124 -12.64 -13.92 -7.40
N TRP A 125 -12.24 -12.69 -7.73
CA TRP A 125 -11.50 -11.80 -6.84
C TRP A 125 -12.01 -10.35 -6.99
N PRO A 126 -13.11 -9.99 -6.30
CA PRO A 126 -13.84 -8.74 -6.52
C PRO A 126 -13.27 -7.53 -5.75
N LEU A 127 -11.98 -7.52 -5.42
CA LEU A 127 -11.44 -6.55 -4.45
C LEU A 127 -11.64 -5.09 -4.91
N ALA A 128 -11.40 -4.81 -6.19
CA ALA A 128 -11.61 -3.47 -6.75
C ALA A 128 -13.09 -3.03 -6.67
N GLN A 129 -14.05 -3.94 -6.91
CA GLN A 129 -15.48 -3.63 -6.77
C GLN A 129 -15.86 -3.39 -5.32
N VAL A 130 -15.32 -4.18 -4.39
CA VAL A 130 -15.52 -4.00 -2.95
C VAL A 130 -14.99 -2.65 -2.49
N ALA A 131 -13.75 -2.30 -2.87
CA ALA A 131 -13.14 -1.02 -2.53
C ALA A 131 -13.91 0.17 -3.10
N HIS A 132 -14.35 0.09 -4.35
CA HIS A 132 -15.18 1.14 -4.96
C HIS A 132 -16.52 1.31 -4.25
N SER A 133 -17.21 0.21 -3.93
CA SER A 133 -18.49 0.24 -3.21
C SER A 133 -18.32 0.77 -1.79
N ALA A 134 -17.27 0.35 -1.09
CA ALA A 134 -16.94 0.83 0.24
C ALA A 134 -16.59 2.33 0.23
N ALA A 135 -15.90 2.82 -0.79
CA ALA A 135 -15.59 4.24 -0.93
C ALA A 135 -16.85 5.09 -1.16
N ALA A 136 -17.81 4.58 -1.95
CA ALA A 136 -19.09 5.23 -2.23
C ALA A 136 -19.98 5.38 -0.98
N GLU A 137 -19.72 4.59 0.06
CA GLU A 137 -20.37 4.74 1.36
C GLU A 137 -19.85 5.92 2.18
N HIS A 138 -18.79 6.62 1.74
CA HIS A 138 -18.16 7.73 2.47
C HIS A 138 -17.83 7.35 3.93
N PRO A 139 -16.97 6.34 4.16
CA PRO A 139 -16.61 5.92 5.51
C PRO A 139 -15.83 7.00 6.25
N ASP A 140 -15.99 7.04 7.58
CA ASP A 140 -15.18 7.88 8.46
C ASP A 140 -13.78 7.29 8.66
N LEU A 141 -13.67 5.97 8.57
CA LEU A 141 -12.46 5.20 8.84
C LEU A 141 -12.48 3.86 8.10
N VAL A 142 -11.31 3.41 7.66
CA VAL A 142 -11.10 2.04 7.19
C VAL A 142 -10.18 1.32 8.15
N LEU A 143 -10.56 0.11 8.56
CA LEU A 143 -9.73 -0.82 9.33
C LEU A 143 -9.41 -2.03 8.44
N HIS A 144 -8.12 -2.24 8.14
CA HIS A 144 -7.68 -3.47 7.50
C HIS A 144 -6.95 -4.37 8.51
N VAL A 145 -7.46 -5.58 8.73
CA VAL A 145 -7.01 -6.48 9.81
C VAL A 145 -5.88 -7.43 9.41
N GLY A 146 -5.12 -7.08 8.37
CA GLY A 146 -3.98 -7.86 7.89
C GLY A 146 -4.26 -8.76 6.70
N ASP A 147 -3.18 -9.40 6.26
CA ASP A 147 -3.05 -10.25 5.09
C ASP A 147 -3.48 -9.53 3.79
N TYR A 148 -2.50 -8.85 3.19
CA TYR A 148 -2.68 -8.02 2.00
C TYR A 148 -2.14 -8.72 0.77
N ALA A 149 -0.97 -9.36 0.86
CA ALA A 149 -0.28 -9.93 -0.29
C ALA A 149 -0.30 -11.47 -0.29
N TYR A 150 -0.77 -12.08 -1.38
CA TYR A 150 -1.01 -13.52 -1.46
C TYR A 150 -0.44 -14.21 -2.71
N ARG A 151 0.20 -13.47 -3.62
CA ARG A 151 0.80 -14.00 -4.86
C ARG A 151 2.21 -14.56 -4.64
N GLU A 152 2.32 -15.64 -3.86
CA GLU A 152 3.60 -16.25 -3.48
C GLU A 152 4.34 -16.94 -4.64
N SER A 153 3.65 -17.35 -5.72
CA SER A 153 4.25 -18.17 -6.78
C SER A 153 3.84 -17.73 -8.18
N PRO A 154 4.62 -18.06 -9.23
CA PRO A 154 4.17 -17.87 -10.61
C PRO A 154 2.85 -18.59 -10.88
N CYS A 155 1.96 -17.93 -11.62
CA CYS A 155 0.70 -18.53 -12.03
C CYS A 155 0.90 -19.54 -13.17
N LEU A 156 0.39 -20.76 -12.99
CA LEU A 156 0.39 -21.82 -14.01
C LEU A 156 -1.01 -22.13 -14.57
N ALA A 157 -2.00 -21.30 -14.23
CA ALA A 157 -3.39 -21.42 -14.64
C ALA A 157 -3.83 -20.23 -15.52
N SER A 158 -4.88 -20.40 -16.32
CA SER A 158 -5.39 -19.30 -17.17
C SER A 158 -5.97 -18.13 -16.37
N GLY A 159 -6.61 -18.40 -15.22
CA GLY A 159 -7.30 -17.39 -14.42
C GLY A 159 -6.41 -16.34 -13.75
N CYS A 160 -5.10 -16.58 -13.65
CA CYS A 160 -4.11 -15.62 -13.13
C CYS A 160 -2.92 -15.45 -14.07
N ALA A 161 -3.07 -15.82 -15.34
CA ALA A 161 -1.98 -15.75 -16.30
C ALA A 161 -1.44 -14.31 -16.41
N GLY A 162 -0.12 -14.15 -16.36
CA GLY A 162 0.56 -12.87 -16.49
C GLY A 162 0.54 -11.97 -15.25
N THR A 163 -0.03 -12.40 -14.13
CA THR A 163 -0.04 -11.59 -12.91
C THR A 163 1.32 -11.63 -12.19
N PRO A 164 1.70 -10.57 -11.45
CA PRO A 164 2.94 -10.55 -10.68
C PRO A 164 2.94 -11.61 -9.58
N HIS A 165 4.14 -11.91 -9.07
CA HIS A 165 4.34 -12.86 -7.97
C HIS A 165 5.61 -12.53 -7.18
N GLY A 166 5.70 -13.05 -5.96
CA GLY A 166 6.75 -12.72 -5.01
C GLY A 166 6.26 -11.70 -3.98
N TYR A 167 7.16 -10.81 -3.54
CA TYR A 167 6.89 -9.87 -2.45
C TYR A 167 7.35 -8.43 -2.74
N GLY A 168 7.66 -8.14 -4.01
CA GLY A 168 8.06 -6.82 -4.48
C GLY A 168 6.88 -5.86 -4.66
N GLU A 169 7.19 -4.65 -5.11
CA GLU A 169 6.19 -3.60 -5.30
C GLU A 169 5.08 -4.02 -6.28
N ASP A 170 5.40 -4.76 -7.33
CA ASP A 170 4.44 -5.23 -8.33
C ASP A 170 3.29 -6.04 -7.70
N VAL A 171 3.59 -6.90 -6.73
CA VAL A 171 2.57 -7.64 -5.97
C VAL A 171 1.80 -6.72 -5.02
N TRP A 172 2.46 -5.78 -4.36
CA TRP A 172 1.79 -4.80 -3.49
C TRP A 172 0.85 -3.87 -4.26
N GLN A 173 1.22 -3.47 -5.47
CA GLN A 173 0.33 -2.73 -6.38
C GLN A 173 -0.87 -3.59 -6.74
N ALA A 174 -0.62 -4.79 -7.25
CA ALA A 174 -1.68 -5.68 -7.72
C ALA A 174 -2.65 -6.04 -6.59
N ASP A 175 -2.17 -6.51 -5.45
CA ASP A 175 -3.02 -7.04 -4.38
C ASP A 175 -3.60 -5.98 -3.44
N PHE A 176 -3.04 -4.77 -3.38
CA PHE A 176 -3.48 -3.74 -2.45
C PHE A 176 -3.67 -2.37 -3.09
N PHE A 177 -2.61 -1.69 -3.54
CA PHE A 177 -2.69 -0.26 -3.86
C PHE A 177 -3.55 0.07 -5.08
N GLU A 178 -3.52 -0.73 -6.14
CA GLU A 178 -4.37 -0.52 -7.31
C GLU A 178 -5.85 -0.76 -7.00
N PRO A 179 -6.27 -1.94 -6.47
CA PRO A 179 -7.69 -2.18 -6.21
C PRO A 179 -8.24 -1.29 -5.09
N MET A 180 -7.42 -0.92 -4.09
CA MET A 180 -7.86 -0.08 -2.97
C MET A 180 -7.76 1.43 -3.23
N ALA A 181 -7.23 1.88 -4.35
CA ALA A 181 -7.02 3.30 -4.62
C ALA A 181 -8.25 4.18 -4.33
N PRO A 182 -9.49 3.84 -4.76
CA PRO A 182 -10.67 4.64 -4.44
C PRO A 182 -10.93 4.76 -2.93
N LEU A 183 -10.66 3.71 -2.16
CA LEU A 183 -10.91 3.67 -0.72
C LEU A 183 -9.79 4.33 0.10
N LEU A 184 -8.54 4.24 -0.38
CA LEU A 184 -7.39 4.99 0.15
C LEU A 184 -7.61 6.50 0.04
N GLU A 185 -8.31 6.94 -1.00
CA GLU A 185 -8.67 8.34 -1.21
C GLU A 185 -9.89 8.81 -0.43
N ALA A 186 -10.75 7.88 -0.02
CA ALA A 186 -12.05 8.21 0.59
C ALA A 186 -11.97 8.43 2.10
N ALA A 187 -11.07 7.75 2.81
CA ALA A 187 -11.01 7.80 4.27
C ALA A 187 -9.59 7.55 4.83
N PRO A 188 -9.32 7.92 6.09
CA PRO A 188 -8.12 7.51 6.81
C PRO A 188 -8.13 6.01 7.15
N TRP A 189 -6.94 5.42 7.27
CA TRP A 189 -6.76 3.98 7.47
C TRP A 189 -6.09 3.64 8.80
N VAL A 190 -6.63 2.64 9.49
CA VAL A 190 -5.92 1.86 10.52
C VAL A 190 -5.58 0.51 9.89
N VAL A 191 -4.31 0.13 9.95
CA VAL A 191 -3.81 -1.11 9.35
C VAL A 191 -3.18 -1.97 10.41
N VAL A 192 -3.42 -3.28 10.30
CA VAL A 192 -2.85 -4.30 11.17
C VAL A 192 -2.03 -5.25 10.31
N ARG A 193 -0.96 -5.79 10.89
CA ARG A 193 -0.09 -6.76 10.23
C ARG A 193 -0.68 -8.16 10.33
N GLY A 194 -0.82 -8.86 9.21
CA GLY A 194 -1.16 -10.28 9.17
C GLY A 194 0.06 -11.20 9.15
N ASN A 195 -0.15 -12.51 9.10
CA ASN A 195 0.95 -13.48 8.99
C ASN A 195 1.54 -13.55 7.57
N HIS A 196 0.79 -13.11 6.56
CA HIS A 196 1.30 -12.89 5.20
C HIS A 196 2.33 -11.77 5.12
N GLU A 197 2.37 -10.88 6.10
CA GLU A 197 3.34 -9.79 6.20
C GLU A 197 4.47 -10.10 7.21
N SER A 198 4.76 -11.38 7.43
CA SER A 198 5.97 -11.80 8.15
C SER A 198 7.24 -11.62 7.30
N CYS A 199 8.43 -11.57 7.93
CA CYS A 199 9.68 -11.41 7.19
C CYS A 199 9.97 -12.53 6.18
N ALA A 200 9.50 -13.74 6.44
CA ALA A 200 9.59 -14.84 5.48
C ALA A 200 8.69 -14.64 4.26
N ARG A 201 7.86 -13.59 4.22
CA ARG A 201 6.85 -13.34 3.20
C ARG A 201 6.86 -11.85 2.83
N ALA A 202 5.71 -11.17 2.86
CA ALA A 202 5.56 -9.79 2.43
C ALA A 202 6.07 -8.73 3.45
N GLY A 203 6.81 -9.12 4.48
CA GLY A 203 7.24 -8.22 5.57
C GLY A 203 8.02 -6.99 5.11
N GLN A 204 8.88 -7.12 4.09
CA GLN A 204 9.63 -5.99 3.52
C GLN A 204 8.71 -4.88 3.02
N GLY A 205 7.64 -5.25 2.31
CA GLY A 205 6.64 -4.28 1.86
C GLY A 205 5.77 -3.75 3.01
N TRP A 206 5.44 -4.56 4.02
CA TRP A 206 4.71 -4.09 5.21
C TRP A 206 5.45 -2.93 5.89
N PHE A 207 6.73 -3.12 6.22
CA PHE A 207 7.52 -2.10 6.91
C PHE A 207 7.74 -0.84 6.05
N ARG A 208 7.86 -1.03 4.74
CA ARG A 208 7.95 0.05 3.76
C ARG A 208 6.65 0.86 3.68
N TYR A 209 5.50 0.20 3.62
CA TYR A 209 4.25 0.83 3.19
C TYR A 209 3.23 1.13 4.29
N LEU A 210 3.09 0.26 5.29
CA LEU A 210 1.92 0.23 6.19
C LEU A 210 2.28 0.21 7.67
N ASP A 211 3.55 0.00 8.02
CA ASP A 211 3.96 0.02 9.42
C ASP A 211 3.83 1.44 10.02
N PRO A 212 3.02 1.65 11.07
CA PRO A 212 2.76 2.99 11.60
C PRO A 212 3.89 3.53 12.48
N PHE A 213 4.95 2.72 12.71
CA PHE A 213 6.11 3.11 13.48
C PHE A 213 7.22 3.71 12.59
N PRO A 214 8.20 4.41 13.20
CA PRO A 214 9.38 4.89 12.48
C PRO A 214 10.06 3.74 11.74
N TYR A 215 10.42 3.97 10.47
CA TYR A 215 11.14 2.98 9.69
C TYR A 215 12.54 2.74 10.28
N ASP A 216 12.82 1.50 10.64
CA ASP A 216 14.14 1.06 11.10
C ASP A 216 14.66 -0.03 10.16
N PRO A 217 15.71 0.24 9.36
CA PRO A 217 16.31 -0.76 8.48
C PRO A 217 16.64 -2.06 9.19
N LEU A 218 17.14 -2.02 10.44
CA LEU A 218 17.55 -3.22 11.19
C LEU A 218 16.38 -4.11 11.63
N HIS A 219 15.16 -3.57 11.65
CA HIS A 219 13.96 -4.29 12.08
C HIS A 219 12.92 -4.43 10.95
N SER A 220 13.31 -4.12 9.70
CA SER A 220 12.41 -4.10 8.53
C SER A 220 12.61 -5.26 7.56
N CYS A 221 13.00 -6.44 8.08
CA CYS A 221 13.23 -7.67 7.29
C CYS A 221 14.32 -7.51 6.20
N SER A 222 15.35 -6.71 6.47
CA SER A 222 16.49 -6.45 5.57
C SER A 222 17.63 -7.45 5.73
#